data_AF-A0A0C3C336-F1
#
_entry.id   AF-A0A0C3C336-F1
#
_cell.length_a   1.000
_cell.length_b   1.000
_cell.length_c   1.000
_cell.angle_alpha   90.00
_cell.angle_beta   90.00
_cell.angle_gamma   90.00
#
_symmetry.space_group_name_H-M   'P 1'
#
loop_
_entity.id
_entity.type
_entity.pdbx_description
1 polymer ?
#
loop_
_entity_poly.entity_id
_entity_poly.type
_entity_poly.pdbx_seq_one_letter_code
_entity_poly.pdbx_strand_id
1 'polypeptide(L)'
;VIIFASEDVLTAEESERGFLLLELMRSYLELDMFASLTVHTEETLQAGEEEMLRFEKILHKYMELYPDKSWNFPKAHTHRHVWDDIRRKGATRNYNTKPNEKAHRILKLFYQLHTNFKNVIPQLLKLNEADLAHHFIRAALDLLDASVAESLNKESTDLEPVKQIIGTEHVSLGSPSPSMTIATLEATFSSDLAFKDFRKKLGRSLSNRLGSQVRLQQNHQVILNL
;
A
#
# COMPACT_ATOMS: atom_id res chain seq x y z
N VAL A 1 -15.08 27.47 -10.99
CA VAL A 1 -16.36 27.41 -11.75
C VAL A 1 -17.23 28.62 -11.46
N ILE A 2 -17.56 28.93 -10.19
CA ILE A 2 -18.44 30.08 -9.85
C ILE A 2 -17.82 31.44 -10.25
N ILE A 3 -16.52 31.66 -9.99
CA ILE A 3 -15.85 32.94 -10.33
C ILE A 3 -15.93 33.24 -11.83
N PHE A 4 -15.51 32.29 -12.68
CA PHE A 4 -15.55 32.44 -14.14
C PHE A 4 -16.97 32.61 -14.69
N ALA A 5 -17.96 31.93 -14.11
CA ALA A 5 -19.36 32.08 -14.52
C ALA A 5 -19.98 33.42 -14.09
N SER A 6 -19.35 34.15 -13.16
CA SER A 6 -19.85 35.42 -12.62
C SER A 6 -19.22 36.64 -13.29
N GLU A 7 -18.17 36.46 -14.09
CA GLU A 7 -17.41 37.55 -14.73
C GLU A 7 -18.28 38.36 -15.71
N ASP A 8 -19.16 37.68 -16.45
CA ASP A 8 -20.07 38.30 -17.41
C ASP A 8 -21.28 39.01 -16.76
N VAL A 9 -21.49 38.83 -15.45
CA VAL A 9 -22.68 39.33 -14.71
C VAL A 9 -22.31 40.36 -13.65
N LEU A 10 -21.10 40.28 -13.11
CA LEU A 10 -20.60 41.20 -12.08
C LEU A 10 -19.49 42.05 -12.68
N THR A 11 -19.84 42.79 -13.74
CA THR A 11 -18.94 43.77 -14.34
C THR A 11 -18.81 45.02 -13.46
N ALA A 12 -17.78 45.83 -13.70
CA ALA A 12 -17.57 47.08 -12.97
C ALA A 12 -18.74 48.08 -13.15
N GLU A 13 -19.43 48.02 -14.31
CA GLU A 13 -20.57 48.88 -14.63
C GLU A 13 -21.86 48.41 -13.95
N GLU A 14 -22.09 47.09 -13.90
CA GLU A 14 -23.31 46.52 -13.30
C GLU A 14 -23.23 46.47 -11.78
N SER A 15 -22.05 46.16 -11.23
CA SER A 15 -21.83 46.09 -9.79
C SER A 15 -20.36 46.26 -9.44
N GLU A 16 -19.95 47.50 -9.13
CA GLU A 16 -18.60 47.81 -8.65
C GLU A 16 -18.20 46.93 -7.45
N ARG A 17 -19.13 46.73 -6.51
CA ARG A 17 -18.93 45.85 -5.36
C ARG A 17 -18.74 44.39 -5.76
N GLY A 18 -19.58 43.89 -6.67
CA GLY A 18 -19.49 42.51 -7.17
C GLY A 18 -18.17 42.27 -7.90
N PHE A 19 -17.77 43.23 -8.75
CA PHE A 19 -16.53 43.19 -9.49
C PHE A 19 -15.30 43.17 -8.57
N LEU A 20 -15.22 44.09 -7.59
CA LEU A 20 -14.14 44.09 -6.60
C LEU A 20 -14.08 42.79 -5.79
N LEU A 21 -15.24 42.20 -5.48
CA LEU A 21 -15.28 40.90 -4.80
C LEU A 21 -14.71 39.79 -5.69
N LEU A 22 -15.00 39.79 -6.99
CA LEU A 22 -14.42 38.82 -7.93
C LEU A 22 -12.90 39.00 -8.05
N GLU A 23 -12.40 40.23 -8.14
CA GLU A 23 -10.97 40.52 -8.12
C GLU A 23 -10.30 39.99 -6.84
N LEU A 24 -10.94 40.19 -5.68
CA LEU A 24 -10.45 39.70 -4.40
C LEU A 24 -10.43 38.17 -4.34
N MET A 25 -11.48 37.51 -4.82
CA MET A 25 -11.54 36.04 -4.89
C MET A 25 -10.48 35.47 -5.83
N ARG A 26 -10.25 36.13 -6.98
CA ARG A 26 -9.19 35.73 -7.92
C ARG A 26 -7.82 35.85 -7.28
N SER A 27 -7.51 37.00 -6.69
CA SER A 27 -6.24 37.26 -6.01
C SER A 27 -6.00 36.27 -4.86
N TYR A 28 -7.04 35.93 -4.10
CA TYR A 28 -6.98 34.87 -3.09
C TYR A 28 -6.61 33.49 -3.67
N LEU A 29 -7.19 33.11 -4.82
CA LEU A 29 -6.85 31.84 -5.46
C LEU A 29 -5.41 31.82 -6.00
N GLU A 30 -4.93 32.94 -6.52
CA GLU A 30 -3.53 33.07 -6.96
C GLU A 30 -2.58 32.92 -5.74
N LEU A 31 -2.90 33.55 -4.61
CA LEU A 31 -2.19 33.35 -3.34
C LEU A 31 -2.20 31.89 -2.86
N ASP A 32 -3.36 31.24 -2.85
CA ASP A 32 -3.49 29.84 -2.43
C ASP A 32 -2.72 28.89 -3.34
N MET A 33 -2.71 29.16 -4.65
CA MET A 33 -1.92 28.43 -5.63
C MET A 33 -0.42 28.54 -5.32
N PHE A 34 0.11 29.76 -5.16
CA PHE A 34 1.52 29.96 -4.84
C PHE A 34 1.87 29.30 -3.50
N ALA A 35 1.06 29.49 -2.45
CA ALA A 35 1.32 28.91 -1.13
C ALA A 35 1.23 27.37 -1.11
N SER A 36 0.57 26.77 -2.09
CA SER A 36 0.39 25.31 -2.23
C SER A 36 1.50 24.63 -3.04
N LEU A 37 2.46 25.39 -3.58
CA LEU A 37 3.59 24.81 -4.30
C LEU A 37 4.37 23.85 -3.40
N THR A 38 4.82 22.75 -3.99
CA THR A 38 5.62 21.74 -3.27
C THR A 38 7.09 22.14 -3.14
N VAL A 39 7.54 23.02 -4.03
CA VAL A 39 8.91 23.55 -4.09
C VAL A 39 8.78 25.03 -4.44
N HIS A 40 9.45 25.86 -3.65
CA HIS A 40 9.53 27.29 -3.89
C HIS A 40 10.91 27.66 -4.42
N THR A 41 10.92 28.48 -5.47
CA THR A 41 12.09 29.21 -5.94
C THR A 41 11.97 30.68 -5.53
N GLU A 42 13.06 31.44 -5.62
CA GLU A 42 13.05 32.87 -5.29
C GLU A 42 12.01 33.63 -6.14
N GLU A 43 11.86 33.26 -7.42
CA GLU A 43 10.88 33.86 -8.32
C GLU A 43 9.45 33.59 -7.85
N THR A 44 9.15 32.35 -7.42
CA THR A 44 7.80 32.02 -6.93
C THR A 44 7.49 32.67 -5.58
N LEU A 45 8.50 32.88 -4.72
CA LEU A 45 8.34 33.58 -3.46
C LEU A 45 8.05 35.06 -3.71
N GLN A 46 8.84 35.69 -4.57
CA GLN A 46 8.64 37.08 -4.96
C GLN A 46 7.25 37.28 -5.58
N ALA A 47 6.84 36.43 -6.52
CA ALA A 47 5.52 36.51 -7.14
C ALA A 47 4.37 36.35 -6.12
N GLY A 48 4.53 35.45 -5.15
CA GLY A 48 3.57 35.26 -4.07
C GLY A 48 3.44 36.49 -3.15
N GLU A 49 4.55 37.16 -2.86
CA GLU A 49 4.56 38.41 -2.07
C GLU A 49 3.95 39.58 -2.82
N GLU A 50 4.25 39.73 -4.10
CA GLU A 50 3.65 40.75 -4.96
C GLU A 50 2.13 40.57 -5.04
N GLU A 51 1.67 39.33 -5.19
CA GLU A 51 0.24 39.02 -5.19
C GLU A 51 -0.41 39.25 -3.81
N MET A 52 0.34 39.07 -2.71
CA MET A 52 -0.14 39.39 -1.36
C MET A 52 -0.38 40.90 -1.20
N LEU A 53 0.55 41.73 -1.68
CA LEU A 53 0.39 43.18 -1.66
C LEU A 53 -0.80 43.62 -2.53
N ARG A 54 -1.01 42.96 -3.67
CA ARG A 54 -2.18 43.19 -4.52
C ARG A 54 -3.48 42.81 -3.81
N PHE A 55 -3.53 41.63 -3.19
CA PHE A 55 -4.67 41.18 -2.40
C PHE A 55 -5.02 42.17 -1.30
N GLU A 56 -4.04 42.61 -0.51
CA GLU A 56 -4.24 43.60 0.55
C GLU A 56 -4.79 44.91 0.00
N LYS A 57 -4.26 45.40 -1.13
CA LYS A 57 -4.75 46.63 -1.77
C LYS A 57 -6.21 46.51 -2.22
N ILE A 58 -6.61 45.39 -2.84
CA ILE A 58 -7.99 45.15 -3.28
C ILE A 58 -8.90 45.00 -2.06
N LEU A 59 -8.45 44.30 -1.01
CA LEU A 59 -9.19 44.11 0.22
C LEU A 59 -9.53 45.44 0.89
N HIS A 60 -8.57 46.36 1.01
CA HIS A 60 -8.82 47.68 1.59
C HIS A 60 -9.86 48.47 0.79
N LYS A 61 -9.78 48.47 -0.53
CA LYS A 61 -10.81 49.11 -1.39
C LYS A 61 -12.19 48.49 -1.18
N TYR A 62 -12.26 47.15 -1.09
CA TYR A 62 -13.51 46.45 -0.84
C TYR A 62 -14.08 46.79 0.56
N MET A 63 -13.23 46.96 1.56
CA MET A 63 -13.63 47.38 2.91
C MET A 63 -14.19 48.81 2.94
N GLU A 64 -13.62 49.73 2.17
CA GLU A 64 -14.14 51.09 2.03
C GLU A 64 -15.54 51.10 1.40
N LEU A 65 -15.76 50.27 0.37
CA LEU A 65 -17.05 50.16 -0.31
C LEU A 65 -18.09 49.33 0.47
N TYR A 66 -17.64 48.41 1.32
CA TYR A 66 -18.50 47.54 2.12
C TYR A 66 -18.00 47.37 3.56
N PRO A 67 -18.21 48.40 4.41
CA PRO A 67 -17.63 48.47 5.76
C PRO A 67 -18.28 47.51 6.76
N ASP A 68 -19.50 47.03 6.49
CA ASP A 68 -20.26 46.18 7.40
C ASP A 68 -19.59 44.81 7.67
N LYS A 69 -18.68 44.39 6.77
CA LYS A 69 -17.93 43.14 6.94
C LYS A 69 -16.61 43.38 7.66
N SER A 70 -16.48 42.80 8.85
CA SER A 70 -15.19 42.69 9.53
C SER A 70 -14.30 41.64 8.85
N TRP A 71 -13.11 42.06 8.44
CA TRP A 71 -12.06 41.18 7.90
C TRP A 71 -11.01 40.79 8.95
N ASN A 72 -11.22 41.16 10.21
CA ASN A 72 -10.34 40.78 11.31
C ASN A 72 -10.70 39.38 11.82
N PHE A 73 -10.27 38.35 11.11
CA PHE A 73 -10.40 36.96 11.54
C PHE A 73 -9.12 36.17 11.24
N PRO A 74 -8.80 35.11 12.03
CA PRO A 74 -7.50 34.43 11.94
C PRO A 74 -7.11 33.99 10.52
N LYS A 75 -8.06 33.46 9.74
CA LYS A 75 -7.80 33.00 8.37
C LYS A 75 -7.46 34.12 7.38
N ALA A 76 -7.96 35.34 7.57
CA ALA A 76 -7.53 36.46 6.75
C ALA A 76 -6.09 36.86 7.10
N HIS A 77 -5.74 36.81 8.39
CA HIS A 77 -4.42 37.19 8.88
C HIS A 77 -3.33 36.15 8.57
N THR A 78 -3.67 34.87 8.41
CA THR A 78 -2.67 33.82 8.12
C THR A 78 -1.88 34.07 6.85
N HIS A 79 -2.47 34.72 5.84
CA HIS A 79 -1.78 35.05 4.59
C HIS A 79 -0.62 36.04 4.79
N ARG A 80 -0.72 36.93 5.78
CA ARG A 80 0.32 37.92 6.08
C ARG A 80 1.66 37.29 6.47
N HIS A 81 1.61 36.11 7.09
CA HIS A 81 2.80 35.42 7.59
C HIS A 81 3.20 34.23 6.72
N VAL A 82 2.43 33.92 5.65
CA VAL A 82 2.60 32.67 4.91
C VAL A 82 3.96 32.61 4.22
N TRP A 83 4.43 33.71 3.64
CA TRP A 83 5.70 33.78 2.92
C TRP A 83 6.90 33.69 3.86
N ASP A 84 6.86 34.38 4.99
CA ASP A 84 7.84 34.25 6.06
C ASP A 84 7.93 32.82 6.60
N ASP A 85 6.79 32.17 6.77
CA ASP A 85 6.73 30.78 7.19
C ASP A 85 7.28 29.84 6.12
N ILE A 86 6.96 30.06 4.85
CA ILE A 86 7.51 29.27 3.73
C ILE A 86 9.03 29.44 3.67
N ARG A 87 9.58 30.66 3.79
CA ARG A 87 11.03 30.87 3.81
C ARG A 87 11.73 30.12 4.94
N ARG A 88 11.14 30.12 6.13
CA ARG A 88 11.72 29.44 7.31
C ARG A 88 11.55 27.92 7.28
N LYS A 89 10.43 27.43 6.73
CA LYS A 89 9.97 26.05 6.90
C LYS A 89 9.98 25.24 5.59
N GLY A 90 10.21 25.88 4.45
CA GLY A 90 10.30 25.31 3.11
C GLY A 90 9.01 25.36 2.31
N ALA A 91 7.95 24.68 2.78
CA ALA A 91 6.65 24.64 2.10
C ALA A 91 5.52 24.36 3.09
N THR A 92 4.32 24.88 2.81
CA THR A 92 3.13 24.71 3.68
C THR A 92 2.69 23.25 3.77
N ARG A 93 2.93 22.46 2.71
CA ARG A 93 2.51 21.05 2.60
C ARG A 93 3.05 20.17 3.73
N ASN A 94 4.25 20.45 4.21
CA ASN A 94 4.92 19.62 5.22
C ASN A 94 4.32 19.78 6.62
N TYR A 95 3.52 20.83 6.84
CA TYR A 95 3.00 21.20 8.16
C TYR A 95 1.47 21.21 8.21
N ASN A 96 0.80 20.52 7.27
CA ASN A 96 -0.65 20.38 7.31
C ASN A 96 -1.10 19.17 8.13
N THR A 97 -2.36 19.17 8.52
CA THR A 97 -2.98 18.12 9.33
C THR A 97 -3.59 16.99 8.51
N LYS A 98 -3.49 17.04 7.16
CA LYS A 98 -4.14 16.08 6.25
C LYS A 98 -3.68 14.62 6.48
N PRO A 99 -2.39 14.32 6.74
CA PRO A 99 -1.97 12.95 7.06
C PRO A 99 -2.69 12.40 8.30
N ASN A 100 -2.77 13.19 9.36
CA ASN A 100 -3.43 12.80 10.61
C ASN A 100 -4.95 12.65 10.39
N GLU A 101 -5.59 13.58 9.69
CA GLU A 101 -7.00 13.48 9.31
C GLU A 101 -7.31 12.22 8.50
N LYS A 102 -6.43 11.84 7.58
CA LYS A 102 -6.58 10.58 6.82
C LYS A 102 -6.40 9.36 7.73
N ALA A 103 -5.42 9.39 8.64
CA ALA A 103 -5.19 8.31 9.60
C ALA A 103 -6.39 8.08 10.53
N HIS A 104 -7.08 9.15 10.96
CA HIS A 104 -8.28 9.05 11.79
C HIS A 104 -9.36 8.13 11.21
N ARG A 105 -9.53 8.08 9.87
CA ARG A 105 -10.51 7.16 9.25
C ARG A 105 -10.17 5.70 9.48
N ILE A 106 -8.90 5.35 9.33
CA ILE A 106 -8.41 3.97 9.52
C ILE A 106 -8.54 3.60 11.00
N LEU A 107 -8.11 4.49 11.90
CA LEU A 107 -8.22 4.28 13.34
C LEU A 107 -9.69 4.11 13.78
N LYS A 108 -10.60 4.90 13.22
CA LYS A 108 -12.04 4.79 13.49
C LYS A 108 -12.58 3.44 13.01
N LEU A 109 -12.22 3.01 11.80
CA LEU A 109 -12.64 1.72 11.26
C LEU A 109 -12.12 0.57 12.13
N PHE A 110 -10.85 0.63 12.52
CA PHE A 110 -10.25 -0.38 13.39
C PHE A 110 -10.98 -0.47 14.73
N TYR A 111 -11.23 0.68 15.34
CA TYR A 111 -11.99 0.77 16.58
C TYR A 111 -13.41 0.21 16.45
N GLN A 112 -14.09 0.47 15.33
CA GLN A 112 -15.44 -0.01 15.05
C GLN A 112 -15.51 -1.52 14.78
N LEU A 113 -14.54 -2.08 14.07
CA LEU A 113 -14.56 -3.48 13.66
C LEU A 113 -13.94 -4.44 14.68
N HIS A 114 -13.01 -3.96 15.51
CA HIS A 114 -12.22 -4.81 16.40
C HIS A 114 -12.44 -4.55 17.89
N THR A 115 -13.35 -3.64 18.25
CA THR A 115 -13.72 -3.43 19.66
C THR A 115 -15.23 -3.47 19.86
N ASN A 116 -15.66 -3.77 21.08
CA ASN A 116 -17.06 -3.70 21.48
C ASN A 116 -17.44 -2.35 22.15
N PHE A 117 -16.62 -1.31 21.98
CA PHE A 117 -16.79 0.03 22.56
C PHE A 117 -16.77 0.11 24.10
N LYS A 118 -16.42 -0.98 24.81
CA LYS A 118 -16.36 -1.03 26.28
C LYS A 118 -15.01 -1.57 26.72
N ASN A 119 -14.35 -0.96 27.72
CA ASN A 119 -13.03 -1.44 28.19
C ASN A 119 -12.07 -1.71 27.01
N VAL A 120 -11.88 -0.68 26.17
CA VAL A 120 -11.22 -0.83 24.87
C VAL A 120 -9.71 -1.00 24.96
N ILE A 121 -9.08 -0.49 26.02
CA ILE A 121 -7.62 -0.54 26.18
C ILE A 121 -7.09 -1.99 26.20
N PRO A 122 -7.64 -2.92 27.01
CA PRO A 122 -7.22 -4.33 26.95
C PRO A 122 -7.47 -5.01 25.59
N GLN A 123 -8.52 -4.62 24.86
CA GLN A 123 -8.81 -5.17 23.54
C GLN A 123 -7.78 -4.71 22.52
N LEU A 124 -7.48 -3.41 22.49
CA LEU A 124 -6.46 -2.81 21.64
C LEU A 124 -5.08 -3.41 21.93
N LEU A 125 -4.75 -3.60 23.21
CA LEU A 125 -3.47 -4.18 23.61
C LEU A 125 -3.29 -5.60 23.05
N LYS A 126 -4.32 -6.46 23.16
CA LYS A 126 -4.29 -7.82 22.61
C LYS A 126 -4.14 -7.84 21.10
N LEU A 127 -4.83 -6.93 20.40
CA LEU A 127 -4.72 -6.82 18.95
C LEU A 127 -3.33 -6.34 18.52
N ASN A 128 -2.77 -5.37 19.23
CA ASN A 128 -1.42 -4.86 18.97
C ASN A 128 -0.34 -5.93 19.25
N GLU A 129 -0.52 -6.73 20.30
CA GLU A 129 0.34 -7.89 20.58
C GLU A 129 0.29 -8.93 19.45
N ALA A 130 -0.91 -9.26 18.98
CA ALA A 130 -1.08 -10.18 17.85
C ALA A 130 -0.48 -9.63 16.54
N ASP A 131 -0.66 -8.33 16.28
CA ASP A 131 -0.08 -7.64 15.11
C ASP A 131 1.46 -7.64 15.17
N LEU A 132 2.04 -7.39 16.34
CA LEU A 132 3.49 -7.47 16.55
C LEU A 132 4.01 -8.89 16.28
N ALA A 133 3.34 -9.92 16.81
CA ALA A 133 3.71 -11.31 16.54
C ALA A 133 3.64 -11.65 15.05
N HIS A 134 2.60 -11.17 14.35
CA HIS A 134 2.48 -11.33 12.90
C HIS A 134 3.65 -10.68 12.14
N HIS A 135 4.00 -9.44 12.49
CA HIS A 135 5.14 -8.74 11.89
C HIS A 135 6.47 -9.47 12.13
N PHE A 136 6.70 -10.01 13.33
CA PHE A 136 7.90 -10.81 13.61
C PHE A 136 7.99 -12.07 12.75
N ILE A 137 6.89 -12.82 12.64
CA ILE A 137 6.83 -14.01 11.78
C ILE A 137 7.09 -13.62 10.33
N ARG A 138 6.48 -12.54 9.85
CA ARG A 138 6.65 -12.08 8.47
C ARG A 138 8.08 -11.64 8.18
N ALA A 139 8.69 -10.89 9.08
CA ALA A 139 10.09 -10.47 8.96
C ALA A 139 11.06 -11.67 8.94
N ALA A 140 10.79 -12.71 9.75
CA ALA A 140 11.59 -13.93 9.75
C ALA A 140 11.46 -14.70 8.42
N LEU A 141 10.24 -14.77 7.85
CA LEU A 141 10.01 -15.35 6.53
C LEU A 141 10.73 -14.55 5.43
N ASP A 142 10.63 -13.22 5.45
CA ASP A 142 11.29 -12.36 4.45
C ASP A 142 12.82 -12.52 4.51
N LEU A 143 13.40 -12.69 5.72
CA LEU A 143 14.84 -12.99 5.89
C LEU A 143 15.21 -14.37 5.32
N LEU A 144 14.39 -15.38 5.58
CA LEU A 144 14.60 -16.72 5.04
C LEU A 144 14.55 -16.71 3.51
N ASP A 145 13.52 -16.09 2.93
CA ASP A 145 13.35 -15.97 1.48
C ASP A 145 14.56 -15.27 0.83
N ALA A 146 15.08 -14.20 1.46
CA ALA A 146 16.29 -13.52 1.00
C ALA A 146 17.53 -14.43 1.07
N SER A 147 17.69 -15.19 2.15
CA SER A 147 18.82 -16.13 2.31
C SER A 147 18.78 -17.26 1.29
N VAL A 148 17.59 -17.81 1.01
CA VAL A 148 17.40 -18.87 0.01
C VAL A 148 17.71 -18.33 -1.38
N ALA A 149 17.23 -17.12 -1.71
CA ALA A 149 17.55 -16.47 -2.98
C ALA A 149 19.05 -16.21 -3.15
N GLU A 150 19.77 -15.86 -2.07
CA GLU A 150 21.22 -15.67 -2.12
C GLU A 150 21.98 -16.99 -2.31
N SER A 151 21.56 -18.07 -1.64
CA SER A 151 22.14 -19.42 -1.81
C SER A 151 21.94 -19.96 -3.22
N LEU A 152 20.73 -19.82 -3.78
CA LEU A 152 20.42 -20.24 -5.16
C LEU A 152 21.28 -19.49 -6.21
N ASN A 153 21.65 -18.24 -5.94
CA ASN A 153 22.57 -17.49 -6.80
C ASN A 153 24.02 -17.98 -6.69
N LYS A 154 24.46 -18.47 -5.52
CA LYS A 154 25.82 -18.97 -5.27
C LYS A 154 26.06 -20.41 -5.76
N GLU A 155 25.02 -21.25 -5.79
CA GLU A 155 25.13 -22.67 -6.22
C GLU A 155 25.25 -22.89 -7.74
N SER A 156 25.33 -21.83 -8.54
CA SER A 156 25.53 -21.93 -9.99
C SER A 156 26.96 -22.32 -10.43
N THR A 157 27.84 -22.74 -9.50
CA THR A 157 29.27 -22.98 -9.80
C THR A 157 29.86 -24.35 -9.49
N ASP A 158 29.12 -25.35 -8.97
CA ASP A 158 29.65 -26.72 -8.93
C ASP A 158 28.54 -27.77 -9.05
N LEU A 159 28.53 -28.45 -10.20
CA LEU A 159 27.58 -29.51 -10.55
C LEU A 159 28.06 -30.84 -9.98
N GLU A 160 27.42 -31.32 -8.91
CA GLU A 160 27.36 -32.75 -8.60
C GLU A 160 25.94 -33.28 -8.92
N PRO A 161 25.80 -34.52 -9.44
CA PRO A 161 24.56 -35.02 -9.99
C PRO A 161 23.49 -35.16 -8.89
N VAL A 162 22.42 -34.40 -9.05
CA VAL A 162 21.26 -34.33 -8.17
C VAL A 162 20.71 -35.74 -7.87
N LYS A 163 20.83 -36.19 -6.62
CA LYS A 163 20.07 -37.33 -6.10
C LYS A 163 18.60 -36.95 -6.13
N GLN A 164 17.79 -37.73 -6.85
CA GLN A 164 16.35 -37.51 -6.97
C GLN A 164 15.65 -37.90 -5.65
N ILE A 165 15.78 -37.04 -4.65
CA ILE A 165 15.14 -37.17 -3.34
C ILE A 165 13.79 -36.44 -3.44
N ILE A 166 12.72 -37.10 -3.00
CA ILE A 166 11.44 -36.43 -2.78
C ILE A 166 11.59 -35.60 -1.49
N GLY A 167 11.75 -34.29 -1.63
CA GLY A 167 12.05 -33.41 -0.50
C GLY A 167 12.56 -32.03 -0.89
N THR A 168 12.85 -31.19 0.11
CA THR A 168 13.64 -29.95 -0.06
C THR A 168 15.12 -30.26 0.15
N GLU A 169 16.00 -29.30 -0.13
CA GLU A 169 17.45 -29.43 0.09
C GLU A 169 17.83 -29.85 1.52
N HIS A 170 17.02 -29.49 2.52
CA HIS A 170 17.28 -29.79 3.94
C HIS A 170 16.34 -30.86 4.55
N VAL A 171 15.33 -31.31 3.80
CA VAL A 171 14.36 -32.31 4.29
C VAL A 171 14.18 -33.38 3.23
N SER A 172 14.78 -34.54 3.46
CA SER A 172 14.54 -35.74 2.66
C SER A 172 13.41 -36.58 3.27
N LEU A 173 12.40 -36.92 2.48
CA LEU A 173 11.38 -37.89 2.89
C LEU A 173 11.76 -39.29 2.42
N GLY A 174 12.10 -40.16 3.38
CA GLY A 174 12.40 -41.58 3.18
C GLY A 174 13.88 -41.94 3.18
N SER A 175 14.18 -43.23 3.37
CA SER A 175 15.53 -43.77 3.18
C SER A 175 15.89 -43.86 1.70
N PRO A 176 17.17 -43.73 1.30
CA PRO A 176 17.61 -43.96 -0.07
C PRO A 176 17.43 -45.44 -0.44
N SER A 177 16.28 -45.76 -1.04
CA SER A 177 15.94 -47.09 -1.53
C SER A 177 16.20 -47.19 -3.04
N PRO A 178 16.74 -48.31 -3.54
CA PRO A 178 16.91 -48.51 -4.97
C PRO A 178 15.55 -48.52 -5.68
N SER A 179 15.49 -47.91 -6.86
CA SER A 179 14.28 -47.97 -7.68
C SER A 179 14.05 -49.40 -8.18
N MET A 180 12.79 -49.82 -8.21
CA MET A 180 12.38 -51.10 -8.78
C MET A 180 11.18 -50.90 -9.70
N THR A 181 10.99 -51.80 -10.67
CA THR A 181 9.82 -51.72 -11.55
C THR A 181 8.55 -52.16 -10.82
N ILE A 182 7.38 -51.66 -11.25
CA ILE A 182 6.09 -52.10 -10.70
C ILE A 182 5.91 -53.62 -10.86
N ALA A 183 6.42 -54.23 -11.95
CA ALA A 183 6.39 -55.68 -12.12
C ALA A 183 7.24 -56.41 -11.06
N THR A 184 8.45 -55.89 -10.79
CA THR A 184 9.32 -56.44 -9.73
C THR A 184 8.65 -56.30 -8.36
N LEU A 185 8.03 -55.15 -8.09
CA LEU A 185 7.32 -54.89 -6.84
C LEU A 185 6.17 -55.89 -6.60
N GLU A 186 5.30 -56.09 -7.59
CA GLU A 186 4.18 -57.04 -7.47
C GLU A 186 4.67 -58.49 -7.32
N ALA A 187 5.82 -58.83 -7.89
CA ALA A 187 6.43 -60.16 -7.73
C ALA A 187 7.05 -60.35 -6.33
N THR A 188 7.81 -59.35 -5.85
CA THR A 188 8.49 -59.39 -4.54
C THR A 188 7.51 -59.49 -3.39
N PHE A 189 6.37 -58.77 -3.46
CA PHE A 189 5.35 -58.77 -2.41
C PHE A 189 4.10 -59.60 -2.80
N SER A 190 4.29 -60.66 -3.58
CA SER A 190 3.19 -61.50 -4.06
C SER A 190 2.39 -62.22 -2.96
N SER A 191 2.99 -62.40 -1.78
CA SER A 191 2.31 -62.95 -0.60
C SER A 191 1.35 -61.96 0.09
N ASP A 192 1.48 -60.67 -0.20
CA ASP A 192 0.68 -59.61 0.41
C ASP A 192 -0.45 -59.16 -0.53
N LEU A 193 -1.69 -59.26 -0.04
CA LEU A 193 -2.91 -58.83 -0.72
C LEU A 193 -2.89 -57.34 -1.11
N ALA A 194 -2.15 -56.50 -0.38
CA ALA A 194 -2.00 -55.09 -0.69
C ALA A 194 -1.38 -54.87 -2.07
N PHE A 195 -0.38 -55.67 -2.43
CA PHE A 195 0.39 -55.54 -3.67
C PHE A 195 -0.19 -56.33 -4.85
N LYS A 196 -1.22 -57.15 -4.63
CA LYS A 196 -1.97 -57.77 -5.73
C LYS A 196 -2.65 -56.71 -6.60
N ASP A 197 -2.37 -56.73 -7.90
CA ASP A 197 -2.85 -55.74 -8.89
C ASP A 197 -2.54 -54.27 -8.50
N PHE A 198 -1.45 -54.05 -7.76
CA PHE A 198 -1.01 -52.73 -7.26
C PHE A 198 -1.04 -51.66 -8.37
N ARG A 199 -0.55 -52.00 -9.56
CA ARG A 199 -0.57 -51.11 -10.74
C ARG A 199 -1.96 -50.58 -11.06
N LYS A 200 -2.97 -51.46 -11.04
CA LYS A 200 -4.36 -51.10 -11.38
C LYS A 200 -5.00 -50.28 -10.26
N LYS A 201 -4.74 -50.65 -9.01
CA LYS A 201 -5.24 -49.93 -7.82
C LYS A 201 -4.69 -48.51 -7.79
N LEU A 202 -3.38 -48.35 -7.99
CA LEU A 202 -2.72 -47.05 -8.01
C LEU A 202 -3.20 -46.19 -9.19
N GLY A 203 -3.25 -46.76 -10.40
CA GLY A 203 -3.74 -46.05 -11.59
C GLY A 203 -5.19 -45.57 -11.43
N ARG A 204 -6.08 -46.39 -10.85
CA ARG A 204 -7.47 -46.01 -10.54
C ARG A 204 -7.53 -44.89 -9.50
N SER A 205 -6.76 -45.00 -8.42
CA SER A 205 -6.73 -43.99 -7.36
C SER A 205 -6.27 -42.62 -7.88
N LEU A 206 -5.19 -42.61 -8.66
CA LEU A 206 -4.67 -41.38 -9.28
C LEU A 206 -5.65 -40.80 -10.30
N SER A 207 -6.29 -41.65 -11.12
CA SER A 207 -7.27 -41.18 -12.10
C SER A 207 -8.47 -40.50 -11.43
N ASN A 208 -8.93 -41.05 -10.30
CA ASN A 208 -10.03 -40.47 -9.53
C ASN A 208 -9.64 -39.12 -8.90
N ARG A 209 -8.41 -38.99 -8.41
CA ARG A 209 -7.95 -37.75 -7.72
C ARG A 209 -7.59 -36.64 -8.69
N LEU A 210 -7.06 -36.98 -9.87
CA LEU A 210 -6.57 -36.02 -10.87
C LEU A 210 -7.59 -35.72 -11.97
N GLY A 211 -8.77 -36.34 -11.94
CA GLY A 211 -9.83 -36.12 -12.94
C GLY A 211 -9.44 -36.50 -14.38
N SER A 212 -8.38 -37.28 -14.58
CA SER A 212 -7.84 -37.65 -15.89
C SER A 212 -7.38 -39.11 -15.90
N GLN A 213 -7.43 -39.78 -17.06
CA GLN A 213 -7.10 -41.20 -17.14
C GLN A 213 -5.58 -41.43 -17.01
N VAL A 214 -5.14 -41.99 -15.87
CA VAL A 214 -3.73 -42.36 -15.62
C VAL A 214 -3.53 -43.85 -15.91
N ARG A 215 -2.71 -44.16 -16.92
CA ARG A 215 -2.33 -45.54 -17.28
C ARG A 215 -0.89 -45.83 -16.87
N LEU A 216 -0.72 -46.64 -15.83
CA LEU A 216 0.59 -47.10 -15.39
C LEU A 216 0.99 -48.38 -16.13
N GLN A 217 2.24 -48.43 -16.59
CA GLN A 217 2.84 -49.61 -17.23
C GLN A 217 3.69 -50.41 -16.23
N GLN A 218 3.99 -51.66 -16.57
CA GLN A 218 4.75 -52.58 -15.70
C GLN A 218 6.23 -52.20 -15.55
N ASN A 219 6.79 -51.53 -16.55
CA ASN A 219 8.17 -51.03 -16.59
C ASN A 219 8.36 -49.68 -15.88
N HIS A 220 7.28 -49.04 -15.41
CA HIS A 220 7.42 -47.82 -14.63
C HIS A 220 8.19 -48.10 -13.34
N GLN A 221 9.14 -47.23 -13.02
CA GLN A 221 9.94 -47.33 -11.81
C GLN A 221 9.22 -46.69 -10.63
N VAL A 222 9.31 -47.36 -9.48
CA VAL A 222 8.79 -46.90 -8.20
C VAL A 222 9.88 -47.06 -7.14
N ILE A 223 9.93 -46.11 -6.22
CA ILE A 223 10.82 -46.15 -5.07
C ILE A 223 9.94 -46.41 -3.86
N LEU A 224 10.19 -47.53 -3.17
CA LEU A 224 9.57 -47.79 -1.88
C LEU A 224 10.43 -47.17 -0.79
N ASN A 225 9.95 -46.08 -0.22
CA ASN A 225 10.44 -45.58 1.06
C ASN A 225 9.73 -46.38 2.16
N LEU A 226 10.20 -47.60 2.42
CA LEU A 226 9.78 -48.42 3.57
C LEU A 226 10.44 -47.92 4.85
#